data_AF-R7V440-F1
#
_entry.id   AF-R7V440-F1
#
_cell.length_a   1.000
_cell.length_b   1.000
_cell.length_c   1.000
_cell.angle_alpha   90.00
_cell.angle_beta   90.00
_cell.angle_gamma   90.00
#
_symmetry.space_group_name_H-M   'P 1'
#
loop_
_entity.id
_entity.type
_entity.pdbx_description
1 polymer ?
#
loop_
_entity_poly.entity_id
_entity_poly.type
_entity_poly.pdbx_seq_one_letter_code
_entity_poly.pdbx_strand_id
1 'polypeptide(L)'
;MAYSGHDINSKAPMHMGNFPVFDTPFSRLTEHWYSFQASSCRDMELDWARCASRVGVQRSRTECKEFHEDLMECATRNKHRLRWQEIQKERQKQGDFKPEPAKDSIRMWHLAGELDKVS
;
A
#
# COMPACT_ATOMS: atom_id res chain seq x y z
N MET A 1 8.20 -17.70 13.27
CA MET A 1 7.18 -18.46 12.53
C MET A 1 7.30 -18.08 11.07
N ALA A 2 7.82 -19.00 10.27
CA ALA A 2 8.01 -18.82 8.83
C ALA A 2 6.66 -18.97 8.14
N TYR A 3 6.24 -17.98 7.34
CA TYR A 3 5.11 -18.16 6.44
C TYR A 3 5.65 -18.60 5.09
N SER A 4 5.41 -19.90 4.89
CA SER A 4 5.55 -20.72 3.70
C SER A 4 5.08 -20.03 2.43
N GLY A 5 5.81 -20.30 1.35
CA GLY A 5 5.54 -19.82 0.01
C GLY A 5 4.15 -20.22 -0.46
N HIS A 6 3.47 -19.25 -1.06
CA HIS A 6 2.57 -19.56 -2.16
C HIS A 6 3.43 -19.66 -3.41
N ASP A 7 3.74 -20.89 -3.80
CA ASP A 7 4.06 -21.24 -5.18
C ASP A 7 2.91 -20.75 -6.05
N ILE A 8 3.15 -19.68 -6.81
CA ILE A 8 2.34 -19.39 -7.99
C ILE A 8 3.24 -19.72 -9.17
N ASN A 9 3.19 -20.99 -9.54
CA ASN A 9 3.40 -21.45 -10.89
C ASN A 9 2.28 -20.87 -11.80
N SER A 10 2.16 -19.55 -11.84
CA SER A 10 1.54 -18.83 -12.92
C SER A 10 2.69 -18.17 -13.67
N LYS A 11 2.89 -18.64 -14.89
CA LYS A 11 3.46 -17.81 -15.94
C LYS A 11 2.58 -16.56 -16.05
N ALA A 12 2.80 -15.56 -15.20
CA ALA A 12 2.46 -14.20 -15.53
C ALA A 12 3.72 -13.64 -16.18
N PRO A 13 3.91 -13.75 -17.52
CA PRO A 13 4.78 -12.79 -18.17
C PRO A 13 4.25 -11.43 -17.73
N MET A 14 5.12 -10.63 -17.15
CA MET A 14 4.84 -9.21 -17.00
C MET A 14 4.60 -8.75 -18.44
N HIS A 15 3.33 -8.63 -18.81
CA HIS A 15 2.93 -8.53 -20.20
C HIS A 15 3.47 -7.20 -20.69
N MET A 16 4.53 -7.26 -21.50
CA MET A 16 4.99 -6.17 -22.35
C MET A 16 3.96 -5.95 -23.47
N GLY A 17 2.68 -5.85 -23.10
CA GLY A 17 1.51 -5.84 -23.98
C GLY A 17 0.54 -4.70 -23.69
N ASN A 18 0.88 -3.80 -22.76
CA ASN A 18 0.06 -2.63 -22.44
C ASN A 18 0.54 -1.34 -23.12
N PHE A 19 1.60 -1.39 -23.91
CA PHE A 19 1.95 -0.27 -24.78
C PHE A 19 1.12 -0.39 -26.06
N PRO A 20 0.34 0.63 -26.44
CA PRO A 20 -0.40 0.57 -27.68
C PRO A 20 0.61 0.44 -28.83
N VAL A 21 0.40 -0.52 -29.73
CA VAL A 21 1.21 -0.67 -30.96
C VAL A 21 1.22 0.63 -31.77
N PHE A 22 0.19 1.46 -31.59
CA PHE A 22 0.07 2.79 -32.16
C PHE A 22 -0.04 3.84 -31.04
N ASP A 23 1.02 4.62 -30.84
CA ASP A 23 1.02 5.74 -29.89
C ASP A 23 0.22 6.91 -30.47
N THR A 24 -1.07 6.95 -30.16
CA THR A 24 -2.00 8.00 -30.56
C THR A 24 -2.47 8.79 -29.34
N PRO A 25 -2.87 10.06 -29.48
CA PRO A 25 -3.40 10.83 -28.35
C PRO A 25 -4.64 10.17 -27.71
N PHE A 26 -5.41 9.38 -28.46
CA PHE A 26 -6.53 8.60 -27.92
C PHE A 26 -6.05 7.39 -27.11
N SER A 27 -5.02 6.69 -27.57
CA SER A 27 -4.42 5.55 -26.85
C SER A 27 -3.76 5.98 -25.54
N ARG A 28 -3.08 7.13 -25.50
CA ARG A 28 -2.55 7.70 -24.25
C ARG A 28 -3.64 8.04 -23.24
N LEU A 29 -4.81 8.44 -23.74
CA LEU A 29 -5.97 8.73 -22.91
C LEU A 29 -6.54 7.47 -22.24
N THR A 30 -6.25 6.24 -22.67
CA THR A 30 -6.80 5.02 -22.04
C THR A 30 -5.77 4.24 -21.20
N GLU A 31 -4.49 4.61 -21.22
CA GLU A 31 -3.39 3.92 -20.50
C GLU A 31 -3.60 3.84 -18.98
N HIS A 32 -4.25 4.85 -18.42
CA HIS A 32 -4.51 4.94 -16.99
C HIS A 32 -5.56 3.95 -16.47
N TRP A 33 -6.31 3.27 -17.35
CA TRP A 33 -7.30 2.25 -16.95
C TRP A 33 -6.67 0.90 -16.61
N TYR A 34 -5.50 0.62 -17.17
CA TYR A 34 -4.78 -0.64 -17.00
C TYR A 34 -3.53 -0.49 -16.12
N SER A 35 -3.23 0.72 -15.67
CA SER A 35 -2.07 1.04 -14.83
C SER A 35 -2.53 1.65 -13.50
N PHE A 36 -1.66 1.62 -12.49
CA PHE A 36 -1.94 2.22 -11.19
C PHE A 36 -1.68 3.74 -11.17
N GLN A 37 -1.40 4.35 -12.33
CA GLN A 37 -0.97 5.73 -12.50
C GLN A 37 -2.03 6.76 -12.06
N ALA A 38 -3.32 6.39 -12.14
CA ALA A 38 -4.43 7.22 -11.68
C ALA A 38 -4.80 6.99 -10.21
N SER A 39 -4.10 6.10 -9.50
CA SER A 39 -4.38 5.75 -8.10
C SER A 39 -3.38 6.39 -7.13
N SER A 40 -3.62 6.26 -5.83
CA SER A 40 -2.65 6.62 -4.79
C SER A 40 -1.33 5.81 -4.87
N CYS A 41 -1.31 4.71 -5.62
CA CYS A 41 -0.14 3.83 -5.76
C CYS A 41 0.79 4.24 -6.91
N ARG A 42 0.54 5.39 -7.57
CA ARG A 42 1.33 5.90 -8.69
C ARG A 42 2.83 5.96 -8.39
N ASP A 43 3.22 6.44 -7.22
CA ASP A 43 4.64 6.62 -6.88
C ASP A 43 5.36 5.28 -6.76
N MET A 44 4.69 4.27 -6.20
CA MET A 44 5.24 2.92 -6.08
C MET A 44 5.36 2.23 -7.44
N GLU A 45 4.40 2.46 -8.34
CA GLU A 45 4.46 1.98 -9.71
C GLU A 45 5.65 2.60 -10.47
N LEU A 46 5.88 3.90 -10.27
CA LEU A 46 7.04 4.59 -10.85
C LEU A 46 8.37 4.04 -10.33
N ASP A 47 8.48 3.75 -9.04
CA ASP A 47 9.71 3.20 -8.46
C ASP A 47 9.99 1.77 -8.95
N TRP A 48 8.96 0.95 -9.05
CA TRP A 48 9.08 -0.37 -9.66
C TRP A 48 9.49 -0.27 -11.14
N ALA A 49 8.86 0.62 -11.92
CA ALA A 49 9.20 0.84 -13.32
C ALA A 49 10.65 1.36 -13.52
N ARG A 50 11.12 2.24 -12.63
CA ARG A 50 12.52 2.72 -12.61
C ARG A 50 13.50 1.59 -12.32
N CYS A 51 13.18 0.69 -11.39
CA CYS A 51 14.02 -0.48 -11.15
C CYS A 51 14.00 -1.44 -12.35
N ALA A 52 12.82 -1.78 -12.86
CA ALA A 52 12.66 -2.72 -13.97
C ALA A 52 13.34 -2.22 -15.26
N SER A 53 13.31 -0.91 -15.52
CA SER A 53 13.98 -0.31 -16.68
C SER A 53 15.50 -0.36 -16.59
N ARG A 54 16.09 -0.34 -15.38
CA ARG A 54 17.54 -0.45 -15.18
C ARG A 54 18.08 -1.87 -15.34
N VAL A 55 17.35 -2.87 -14.85
CA VAL A 55 17.83 -4.27 -14.78
C VAL A 55 17.28 -5.13 -15.94
N GLY A 56 16.20 -4.69 -16.57
CA GLY A 56 15.49 -5.44 -17.62
C GLY A 56 14.52 -6.46 -17.07
N VAL A 57 13.56 -6.87 -17.90
CA VAL A 57 12.37 -7.67 -17.50
C VAL A 57 12.72 -9.05 -16.90
N GLN A 58 13.79 -9.69 -17.38
CA GLN A 58 14.16 -11.03 -16.90
C GLN A 58 14.65 -11.00 -15.44
N ARG A 59 15.44 -9.98 -15.09
CA ARG A 59 16.06 -9.84 -13.78
C ARG A 59 15.23 -8.98 -12.82
N SER A 60 14.27 -8.20 -13.32
CA SER A 60 13.40 -7.37 -12.47
C SER A 60 12.58 -8.21 -11.47
N ARG A 61 12.27 -9.47 -11.81
CA ARG A 61 11.54 -10.38 -10.90
C ARG A 61 12.29 -10.68 -9.61
N THR A 62 13.62 -10.74 -9.65
CA THR A 62 14.46 -11.06 -8.49
C THR A 62 15.01 -9.79 -7.85
N GLU A 63 15.51 -8.86 -8.67
CA GLU A 63 16.23 -7.66 -8.20
C GLU A 63 15.26 -6.55 -7.77
N CYS A 64 14.09 -6.44 -8.41
CA CYS A 64 13.07 -5.41 -8.12
C CYS A 64 11.90 -5.97 -7.30
N LYS A 65 12.12 -7.07 -6.58
CA LYS A 65 11.09 -7.79 -5.83
C LYS A 65 10.44 -6.91 -4.76
N GLU A 66 11.24 -6.14 -4.03
CA GLU A 66 10.77 -5.25 -2.96
C GLU A 66 9.77 -4.21 -3.48
N PHE A 67 10.15 -3.46 -4.53
CA PHE A 67 9.26 -2.48 -5.15
C PHE A 67 7.97 -3.09 -5.71
N HIS A 68 8.04 -4.31 -6.24
CA HIS A 68 6.87 -5.01 -6.72
C HIS A 68 5.94 -5.42 -5.56
N GLU A 69 6.50 -5.91 -4.45
CA GLU A 69 5.73 -6.25 -3.26
C GLU A 69 5.04 -5.03 -2.64
N ASP A 70 5.70 -3.87 -2.63
CA ASP A 70 5.11 -2.62 -2.13
C ASP A 70 3.97 -2.14 -3.03
N LEU A 71 4.13 -2.20 -4.35
CA LEU A 71 3.04 -1.88 -5.28
C LEU A 71 1.82 -2.79 -5.05
N MET A 72 2.05 -4.09 -4.87
CA MET A 72 0.97 -5.05 -4.59
C MET A 72 0.37 -4.84 -3.20
N GLU A 73 1.16 -4.42 -2.21
CA GLU A 73 0.67 -4.04 -0.89
C GLU A 73 -0.24 -2.82 -0.99
N CYS A 74 0.14 -1.77 -1.73
CA CYS A 74 -0.70 -0.59 -1.90
C CYS A 74 -2.03 -0.90 -2.60
N ALA A 75 -2.00 -1.75 -3.62
CA ALA A 75 -3.20 -2.16 -4.35
C ALA A 75 -4.16 -3.03 -3.51
N THR A 76 -3.62 -3.93 -2.68
CA THR A 76 -4.44 -4.92 -1.93
C THR A 76 -4.66 -4.57 -0.46
N ARG A 77 -3.80 -3.73 0.12
CA ARG A 77 -3.70 -3.33 1.54
C ARG A 77 -3.66 -4.51 2.51
N ASN A 78 -3.15 -5.66 2.06
CA ASN A 78 -3.26 -6.89 2.83
C ASN A 78 -2.38 -6.87 4.10
N LYS A 79 -1.11 -6.46 3.98
CA LYS A 79 -0.19 -6.35 5.12
C LYS A 79 -0.71 -5.32 6.13
N HIS A 80 -1.16 -4.16 5.65
CA HIS A 80 -1.77 -3.13 6.51
C HIS A 80 -2.99 -3.65 7.28
N ARG A 81 -3.90 -4.36 6.61
CA ARG A 81 -5.09 -4.92 7.24
C ARG A 81 -4.77 -5.95 8.31
N LEU A 82 -3.82 -6.85 8.05
CA LEU A 82 -3.38 -7.85 9.03
C LEU A 82 -2.79 -7.19 10.27
N ARG A 83 -1.90 -6.21 10.06
CA ARG A 83 -1.31 -5.43 11.15
C ARG A 83 -2.37 -4.72 11.98
N TRP A 84 -3.36 -4.10 11.33
CA TRP A 84 -4.46 -3.46 12.03
C TRP A 84 -5.26 -4.45 12.88
N GLN A 85 -5.58 -5.64 12.35
CA GLN A 85 -6.29 -6.68 13.11
C GLN A 85 -5.51 -7.14 14.34
N GLU A 86 -4.19 -7.33 14.23
CA GLU A 86 -3.33 -7.70 15.37
C GLU A 86 -3.32 -6.62 16.44
N ILE A 87 -3.19 -5.34 16.04
CA ILE A 87 -3.27 -4.21 16.97
C ILE A 87 -4.62 -4.19 17.70
N GLN A 88 -5.73 -4.43 17.00
CA GLN A 88 -7.05 -4.47 17.65
C GLN A 88 -7.18 -5.65 18.63
N LYS A 89 -6.62 -6.82 18.30
CA LYS A 89 -6.61 -7.97 19.20
C LYS A 89 -5.84 -7.66 20.49
N GLU A 90 -4.68 -7.02 20.39
CA GLU A 90 -3.90 -6.64 21.57
C GLU A 90 -4.60 -5.56 22.41
N ARG A 91 -5.25 -4.58 21.76
CA ARG A 91 -6.07 -3.58 22.47
C ARG A 91 -7.22 -4.20 23.26
N GLN A 92 -7.90 -5.20 22.68
CA GLN A 92 -8.97 -5.93 23.36
C GLN A 92 -8.46 -6.72 24.58
N LYS A 93 -7.24 -7.28 24.50
CA LYS A 93 -6.63 -8.00 25.64
C LYS A 93 -6.25 -7.09 26.80
N GLN A 94 -5.78 -5.87 26.52
CA GLN A 94 -5.27 -4.96 27.53
C GLN A 94 -6.36 -4.23 28.32
N GLY A 95 -7.60 -4.16 27.81
CA GLY A 95 -8.77 -3.63 28.53
C GLY A 95 -8.81 -2.09 28.67
N ASP A 96 -7.67 -1.44 28.94
CA ASP A 96 -7.54 -0.01 29.24
C ASP A 96 -7.10 0.85 28.04
N PHE A 97 -7.57 0.52 26.83
CA PHE A 97 -7.26 1.35 25.65
C PHE A 97 -8.15 2.60 25.61
N LYS A 98 -7.63 3.74 26.08
CA LYS A 98 -8.26 5.05 25.88
C LYS A 98 -8.08 5.47 24.41
N PRO A 99 -9.17 5.75 23.66
CA PRO A 99 -9.02 6.24 22.30
C PRO A 99 -8.31 7.58 22.32
N GLU A 100 -7.48 7.81 21.30
CA GLU A 100 -6.98 9.15 21.09
C GLU A 100 -8.15 10.10 20.86
N PRO A 101 -8.07 11.31 21.38
CA PRO A 101 -9.05 12.31 21.04
C PRO A 101 -9.22 12.61 19.57
N ALA A 102 -10.38 13.18 19.25
CA ALA A 102 -10.57 13.89 18.00
C ALA A 102 -9.50 15.00 17.84
N LYS A 103 -8.86 15.09 16.67
CA LYS A 103 -7.76 16.02 16.41
C LYS A 103 -8.12 17.51 16.64
N ASP A 104 -9.41 17.84 16.52
CA ASP A 104 -9.95 19.19 16.70
C ASP A 104 -10.33 19.52 18.15
N SER A 105 -10.10 18.58 19.07
CA SER A 105 -10.48 18.71 20.46
C SER A 105 -9.47 19.50 21.31
N ILE A 106 -8.51 20.22 20.71
CA ILE A 106 -7.53 21.05 21.47
C ILE A 106 -8.24 21.91 22.53
N ARG A 107 -9.42 22.46 22.21
CA ARG A 107 -10.23 23.23 23.17
C ARG A 107 -10.89 22.37 24.25
N MET A 108 -11.26 21.13 23.95
CA MET A 108 -11.91 20.19 24.87
C MET A 108 -10.93 19.48 25.82
N TRP A 109 -9.67 19.22 25.43
CA TRP A 109 -8.65 18.61 26.34
C TRP A 109 -8.24 19.53 27.47
N HIS A 110 -8.06 20.81 27.17
CA HIS A 110 -7.78 21.80 28.19
C HIS A 110 -8.91 21.88 29.22
N LEU A 111 -10.17 21.77 28.78
CA LEU A 111 -11.34 21.76 29.67
C LEU A 111 -11.46 20.46 30.48
N ALA A 112 -11.17 19.31 29.88
CA ALA A 112 -11.20 18.01 30.58
C ALA A 112 -10.12 17.94 31.68
N GLY A 113 -8.91 18.44 31.41
CA GLY A 113 -7.85 18.52 32.42
C GLY A 113 -8.09 19.56 33.52
N GLU A 114 -9.03 20.49 33.33
CA GLU A 114 -9.51 21.40 34.38
C GLU A 114 -10.51 20.69 35.31
N LEU A 115 -11.41 19.85 34.75
CA LEU A 115 -12.40 19.08 35.51
C LEU A 115 -11.76 18.01 36.40
N ASP A 116 -10.68 17.37 35.95
CA ASP A 116 -9.94 16.37 36.74
C ASP A 116 -9.22 16.97 37.96
N LYS A 117 -9.03 18.29 38.03
CA LYS A 117 -8.39 18.99 39.18
C LYS A 117 -9.38 19.47 40.24
N VAL A 118 -10.68 19.40 39.95
CA VAL A 118 -11.75 19.87 40.84
C VAL A 118 -12.43 18.69 41.58
N SER A 119 -12.15 17.45 41.16
CA SER A 119 -12.48 16.22 41.90
C SER A 119 -11.40 15.85 42.90
#